data_AF-A0A848C676-F1
#
_entry.id   AF-A0A848C676-F1
#
_cell.length_a   1.000
_cell.length_b   1.000
_cell.length_c   1.000
_cell.angle_alpha   90.00
_cell.angle_beta   90.00
_cell.angle_gamma   90.00
#
_symmetry.space_group_name_H-M   'P 1'
#
loop_
_entity.id
_entity.type
_entity.pdbx_description
1 polymer ?
#
loop_
_entity_poly.entity_id
_entity_poly.type
_entity_poly.pdbx_seq_one_letter_code
_entity_poly.pdbx_strand_id
1 'polypeptide(L)'
;MKKNYIILLPIIFLCSCTSIKYYEQYEFLIKYDQLVMNFDETLENPIKKSQLKKLNKEFRLMERQLYEKNENFIRINENIVKEYSKSIEYYKNIIKDLED
;
A
#
# COMPACT_ATOMS: atom_id res chain seq x y z
N MET A 1 5.47 57.32 -16.47
CA MET A 1 5.09 56.72 -15.17
C MET A 1 4.86 55.23 -15.38
N LYS A 2 5.82 54.37 -14.99
CA LYS A 2 5.70 52.91 -15.13
C LYS A 2 4.82 52.38 -13.98
N LYS A 3 3.64 51.85 -14.29
CA LYS A 3 2.79 51.16 -13.31
C LYS A 3 3.28 49.72 -13.18
N ASN A 4 3.88 49.38 -12.04
CA ASN A 4 4.18 48.01 -11.67
C ASN A 4 2.88 47.32 -11.26
N TYR A 5 2.44 46.34 -12.04
CA TYR A 5 1.36 45.44 -11.64
C TYR A 5 1.97 44.34 -10.77
N ILE A 6 1.73 44.41 -9.46
CA ILE A 6 2.01 43.31 -8.54
C ILE A 6 0.96 42.23 -8.81
N ILE A 7 1.37 41.16 -9.48
CA ILE A 7 0.52 39.97 -9.67
C ILE A 7 0.50 39.21 -8.34
N LEU A 8 -0.59 39.36 -7.60
CA LEU A 8 -0.95 38.48 -6.48
C LEU A 8 -1.31 37.11 -7.05
N LEU A 9 -0.35 36.18 -6.98
CA LEU A 9 -0.57 34.77 -7.31
C LEU A 9 -1.32 34.12 -6.13
N PRO A 10 -2.57 33.67 -6.28
CA PRO A 10 -3.22 32.90 -5.23
C PRO A 10 -2.51 31.55 -5.15
N ILE A 11 -1.85 31.30 -4.02
CA ILE A 11 -1.30 30.00 -3.65
C ILE A 11 -2.49 29.06 -3.45
N ILE A 12 -2.91 28.39 -4.53
CA ILE A 12 -3.77 27.21 -4.44
C ILE A 12 -2.88 26.12 -3.85
N PHE A 13 -2.86 26.06 -2.52
CA PHE A 13 -2.39 24.90 -1.78
C PHE A 13 -3.26 23.72 -2.23
N LEU A 14 -2.76 22.97 -3.21
CA LEU A 14 -3.29 21.68 -3.60
C LEU A 14 -3.07 20.73 -2.41
N CYS A 15 -4.02 20.72 -1.47
CA CYS A 15 -4.24 19.59 -0.59
C CYS A 15 -4.62 18.41 -1.48
N SER A 16 -3.62 17.70 -2.00
CA SER A 16 -3.81 16.39 -2.60
C SER A 16 -4.15 15.42 -1.47
N CYS A 17 -5.39 15.49 -0.98
CA CYS A 17 -6.01 14.40 -0.26
C CYS A 17 -6.18 13.26 -1.26
N THR A 18 -5.11 12.49 -1.49
CA THR A 18 -5.24 11.20 -2.15
C THR A 18 -6.06 10.31 -1.22
N SER A 19 -7.37 10.23 -1.49
CA SER A 19 -8.21 9.27 -0.81
C SER A 19 -7.66 7.88 -1.11
N ILE A 20 -7.36 7.13 -0.05
CA ILE A 20 -7.04 5.71 -0.20
C ILE A 20 -8.29 5.04 -0.75
N LYS A 21 -8.21 4.52 -1.99
CA LYS A 21 -9.23 3.64 -2.54
C LYS A 21 -9.14 2.31 -1.80
N TYR A 22 -10.28 1.83 -1.30
CA TYR A 22 -10.37 0.51 -0.70
C TYR A 22 -10.77 -0.52 -1.75
N TYR A 23 -10.17 -1.71 -1.67
CA TYR A 23 -10.38 -2.76 -2.66
C TYR A 23 -11.61 -3.60 -2.35
N GLU A 24 -12.45 -3.85 -3.33
CA GLU A 24 -13.42 -4.95 -3.23
C GLU A 24 -12.67 -6.29 -3.18
N GLN A 25 -13.30 -7.36 -2.67
CA GLN A 25 -12.66 -8.67 -2.49
C GLN A 25 -11.87 -9.14 -3.72
N TYR A 26 -12.45 -9.06 -4.92
CA TYR A 26 -11.76 -9.46 -6.15
C TYR A 26 -10.52 -8.61 -6.46
N GLU A 27 -10.62 -7.29 -6.27
CA GLU A 27 -9.48 -6.38 -6.46
C GLU A 27 -8.38 -6.67 -5.43
N PHE A 28 -8.75 -6.98 -4.19
CA PHE A 28 -7.81 -7.33 -3.13
C PHE A 28 -7.01 -8.58 -3.49
N LEU A 29 -7.67 -9.65 -3.94
CA LEU A 29 -7.03 -10.91 -4.30
C LEU A 29 -6.01 -10.72 -5.43
N ILE A 30 -6.38 -10.01 -6.50
CA ILE A 30 -5.45 -9.71 -7.60
C ILE A 30 -4.24 -8.92 -7.11
N LYS A 31 -4.48 -7.89 -6.30
CA LYS A 31 -3.41 -7.02 -5.80
C LYS A 31 -2.48 -7.77 -4.84
N TYR A 32 -3.04 -8.71 -4.08
CA TYR A 32 -2.27 -9.56 -3.21
C TYR A 32 -1.37 -10.51 -3.99
N ASP A 33 -1.91 -11.22 -4.98
CA ASP A 33 -1.13 -12.15 -5.81
C ASP A 33 0.02 -11.41 -6.52
N GLN A 34 -0.26 -10.22 -7.06
CA GLN A 34 0.77 -9.35 -7.65
C GLN A 34 1.87 -8.98 -6.67
N LEU A 35 1.51 -8.70 -5.40
CA LEU A 35 2.49 -8.36 -4.37
C LEU A 35 3.36 -9.57 -4.01
N VAL A 36 2.78 -10.76 -3.89
CA VAL A 36 3.53 -12.00 -3.64
C VAL A 36 4.48 -12.30 -4.79
N MET A 37 4.02 -12.19 -6.04
CA MET A 37 4.90 -12.34 -7.21
C MET A 37 6.07 -11.34 -7.18
N ASN A 38 5.81 -10.06 -6.89
CA ASN A 38 6.86 -9.05 -6.77
C ASN A 38 7.86 -9.36 -5.64
N PHE A 39 7.36 -9.94 -4.54
CA PHE A 39 8.21 -10.40 -3.44
C PHE A 39 9.14 -11.52 -3.92
N ASP A 40 8.60 -12.55 -4.58
CA ASP A 40 9.37 -13.68 -5.10
C ASP A 40 10.42 -13.22 -6.12
N GLU A 41 10.04 -12.39 -7.09
CA GLU A 41 10.97 -11.78 -8.07
C GLU A 41 12.09 -10.97 -7.42
N THR A 42 11.79 -10.33 -6.27
CA THR A 42 12.80 -9.58 -5.52
C THR A 42 13.84 -10.51 -4.90
N LEU A 43 13.44 -11.71 -4.47
CA LEU A 43 14.33 -12.70 -3.88
C LEU A 43 15.21 -13.41 -4.92
N GLU A 44 14.82 -13.45 -6.18
CA GLU A 44 15.61 -14.05 -7.27
C GLU A 44 16.88 -13.23 -7.61
N ASN A 45 16.94 -11.97 -7.18
CA ASN A 45 18.01 -11.04 -7.51
C ASN A 45 18.78 -10.60 -6.25
N PRO A 46 19.99 -10.03 -6.39
CA PRO A 46 20.66 -9.38 -5.26
C PRO A 46 19.77 -8.30 -4.63
N ILE A 47 19.36 -8.54 -3.39
CA ILE A 47 18.35 -7.76 -2.70
C ILE A 47 18.91 -6.40 -2.27
N LYS A 48 18.23 -5.31 -2.64
CA LYS A 48 18.52 -3.97 -2.13
C LYS A 48 17.60 -3.64 -0.95
N LYS A 49 18.15 -2.99 0.08
CA LYS A 49 17.37 -2.51 1.24
C LYS A 49 16.18 -1.62 0.86
N SER A 50 16.27 -0.86 -0.23
CA SER A 50 15.15 -0.06 -0.74
C SER A 50 13.99 -0.90 -1.27
N GLN A 51 14.26 -2.08 -1.84
CA GLN A 51 13.22 -3.01 -2.31
C GLN A 51 12.49 -3.64 -1.13
N LEU A 52 13.22 -4.08 -0.11
CA LEU A 52 12.62 -4.60 1.14
C LEU A 52 11.71 -3.56 1.81
N LYS A 53 12.17 -2.31 1.93
CA LYS A 53 11.35 -1.21 2.45
C LYS A 53 10.07 -0.99 1.63
N LYS A 54 10.16 -1.10 0.30
CA LYS A 54 9.01 -0.96 -0.60
C LYS A 54 8.01 -2.10 -0.37
N LEU A 55 8.48 -3.35 -0.35
CA LEU A 55 7.64 -4.52 -0.11
C LEU A 55 6.96 -4.44 1.27
N ASN A 56 7.70 -4.09 2.33
CA ASN A 56 7.13 -3.92 3.68
C ASN A 56 5.99 -2.88 3.68
N LYS A 57 6.19 -1.76 2.97
CA LYS A 57 5.14 -0.74 2.82
C LYS A 57 3.91 -1.29 2.08
N GLU A 58 4.11 -2.05 1.01
CA GLU A 58 3.01 -2.65 0.23
C GLU A 58 2.24 -3.69 1.04
N PHE A 59 2.92 -4.57 1.79
CA PHE A 59 2.26 -5.52 2.69
C PHE A 59 1.48 -4.83 3.81
N ARG A 60 2.01 -3.75 4.40
CA ARG A 60 1.26 -2.93 5.37
C ARG A 60 0.03 -2.26 4.74
N LEU A 61 0.11 -1.84 3.49
CA LEU A 61 -1.06 -1.32 2.78
C LEU A 61 -2.11 -2.43 2.59
N MET A 62 -1.70 -3.63 2.21
CA MET A 62 -2.62 -4.77 2.08
C MET A 62 -3.25 -5.17 3.42
N GLU A 63 -2.49 -5.15 4.51
CA GLU A 63 -3.02 -5.39 5.86
C GLU A 63 -4.11 -4.36 6.20
N ARG A 64 -3.88 -3.07 5.93
CA ARG A 64 -4.89 -2.03 6.12
C ARG A 64 -6.12 -2.26 5.25
N GLN A 65 -5.94 -2.74 4.02
CA GLN A 65 -7.05 -3.06 3.11
C GLN A 65 -7.96 -4.18 3.63
N LEU A 66 -7.51 -5.06 4.52
CA LEU A 66 -8.35 -6.08 5.13
C LEU A 66 -9.32 -5.53 6.18
N TYR A 67 -8.88 -4.54 6.96
CA TYR A 67 -9.58 -4.12 8.17
C TYR A 67 -10.21 -2.73 8.07
N GLU A 68 -9.54 -1.77 7.43
CA GLU A 68 -10.04 -0.39 7.37
C GLU A 68 -11.28 -0.30 6.48
N LYS A 69 -12.35 0.34 6.98
CA LYS A 69 -13.64 0.47 6.28
C LYS A 69 -14.18 -0.88 5.75
N ASN A 70 -13.98 -1.95 6.53
CA ASN A 70 -14.54 -3.29 6.25
C ASN A 70 -15.41 -3.76 7.42
N GLU A 71 -16.35 -2.90 7.83
CA GLU A 71 -17.30 -3.23 8.90
C GLU A 71 -18.17 -4.42 8.49
N ASN A 72 -18.40 -5.36 9.42
CA ASN A 72 -19.20 -6.57 9.21
C ASN A 72 -18.76 -7.44 8.01
N PHE A 73 -17.52 -7.30 7.54
CA PHE A 73 -16.98 -8.09 6.43
C PHE A 73 -17.77 -7.95 5.11
N ILE A 74 -18.37 -6.77 4.87
CA ILE A 74 -19.18 -6.51 3.67
C ILE A 74 -18.31 -6.45 2.41
N ARG A 75 -17.14 -5.80 2.50
CA ARG A 75 -16.25 -5.55 1.36
C ARG A 75 -15.30 -6.74 1.09
N ILE A 76 -14.75 -7.30 2.17
CA ILE A 76 -13.93 -8.51 2.13
C ILE A 76 -14.46 -9.45 3.19
N ASN A 77 -14.78 -10.68 2.78
CA ASN A 77 -15.35 -11.66 3.68
C ASN A 77 -14.38 -12.02 4.83
N GLU A 78 -14.95 -12.50 5.93
CA GLU A 78 -14.19 -12.82 7.16
C GLU A 78 -13.12 -13.89 6.92
N ASN A 79 -13.42 -14.91 6.10
CA ASN A 79 -12.49 -15.99 5.82
C ASN A 79 -11.23 -15.48 5.11
N ILE A 80 -11.36 -14.62 4.10
CA ILE A 80 -10.22 -14.00 3.40
C ILE A 80 -9.48 -13.07 4.35
N VAL A 81 -10.17 -12.26 5.15
CA VAL A 81 -9.51 -11.43 6.16
C VAL A 81 -8.64 -12.29 7.08
N LYS A 82 -9.14 -13.42 7.58
CA LYS A 82 -8.42 -14.30 8.49
C LYS A 82 -7.26 -15.04 7.83
N GLU A 83 -7.46 -15.53 6.61
CA GLU A 83 -6.43 -16.25 5.85
C GLU A 83 -5.30 -15.31 5.42
N TYR A 84 -5.64 -14.20 4.77
CA TYR A 84 -4.67 -13.29 4.18
C TYR A 84 -3.97 -12.43 5.22
N SER A 85 -4.58 -12.15 6.39
CA SER A 85 -3.87 -11.46 7.48
C SER A 85 -2.67 -12.26 7.99
N LYS A 86 -2.86 -13.57 8.21
CA LYS A 86 -1.76 -14.48 8.59
C LYS A 86 -0.71 -14.55 7.50
N SER A 87 -1.13 -14.65 6.25
CA SER A 87 -0.20 -14.71 5.13
C SER A 87 0.62 -13.41 5.00
N ILE A 88 -0.03 -12.24 5.12
CA ILE A 88 0.65 -10.94 5.13
C ILE A 88 1.64 -10.84 6.29
N GLU A 89 1.27 -11.30 7.49
CA GLU A 89 2.16 -11.32 8.65
C GLU A 89 3.41 -12.18 8.39
N TYR A 90 3.24 -13.36 7.78
CA TYR A 90 4.34 -14.22 7.39
C TYR A 90 5.35 -13.51 6.47
N TYR A 91 4.88 -12.88 5.38
CA TYR A 91 5.78 -12.14 4.48
C TYR A 91 6.44 -10.94 5.17
N LYS A 92 5.72 -10.21 6.01
CA LYS A 92 6.30 -9.10 6.80
C LYS A 92 7.44 -9.57 7.70
N ASN A 93 7.31 -10.75 8.30
CA ASN A 93 8.37 -11.32 9.15
C ASN A 93 9.60 -11.68 8.31
N ILE A 94 9.43 -12.32 7.15
CA ILE A 94 10.57 -12.60 6.26
C ILE A 94 11.27 -11.30 5.84
N ILE A 95 10.52 -10.27 5.44
CA ILE A 95 11.10 -8.99 5.04
C ILE A 95 11.90 -8.38 6.19
N LYS A 96 11.39 -8.47 7.42
CA LYS A 96 12.09 -7.98 8.60
C LYS A 96 13.41 -8.72 8.83
N ASP A 97 13.39 -10.04 8.73
CA ASP A 97 14.59 -10.87 8.88
C ASP A 97 15.65 -10.59 7.79
N LEU A 98 15.21 -10.17 6.59
CA LEU A 98 16.10 -9.77 5.49
C LEU A 98 16.61 -8.32 5.61
N GLU A 99 15.97 -7.47 6.41
CA GLU A 99 16.37 -6.08 6.62
C GLU A 99 17.47 -5.92 7.69
N ASP A 100 17.57 -6.90 8.59
CA ASP A 100 18.53 -7.04 9.69
C ASP A 100 19.91 -7.55 9.21
#